data_AF-A0AAT9QIX4-F1
#
_entry.id   AF-A0AAT9QIX4-F1
#
_cell.length_a   1.000
_cell.length_b   1.000
_cell.length_c   1.000
_cell.angle_alpha   90.00
_cell.angle_beta   90.00
_cell.angle_gamma   90.00
#
_symmetry.space_group_name_H-M   'P 1'
#
loop_
_entity.id
_entity.type
_entity.pdbx_description
1 polymer ?
#
loop_
_entity_poly.entity_id
_entity_poly.type
_entity_poly.pdbx_seq_one_letter_code
_entity_poly.pdbx_strand_id
1 'polypeptide(L)'
;MGYYLWLEADKAGWKLDQTNVQRGIAAAQRRNTLVVVESALSDISDRDREFLDAMAAQDGPSAAGQIGAILKAKPNVVSKYRNRLIDAGLIESAGYGKVDFAIPGLRRYLRE
;
A
#
# COMPACT_ATOMS: atom_id res chain seq x y z
N MET A 1 0.64 -19.52 3.95
CA MET A 1 0.00 -19.53 5.28
C MET A 1 0.22 -18.17 5.94
N GLY A 2 -0.83 -17.36 6.12
CA GLY A 2 -0.81 -16.26 7.10
C GLY A 2 -1.17 -14.83 6.65
N TYR A 3 -1.23 -14.48 5.36
CA TYR A 3 -1.32 -13.05 4.98
C TYR A 3 -2.72 -12.42 5.14
N TYR A 4 -3.79 -13.23 5.26
CA TYR A 4 -5.18 -12.75 5.12
C TYR A 4 -6.10 -12.95 6.34
N LEU A 5 -5.67 -13.58 7.43
CA LEU A 5 -6.67 -14.10 8.39
C LEU A 5 -7.28 -13.06 9.35
N TRP A 6 -6.85 -11.79 9.36
CA TRP A 6 -7.36 -10.85 10.36
C TRP A 6 -7.36 -9.38 9.91
N LEU A 7 -7.92 -9.10 8.72
CA LEU A 7 -8.51 -7.78 8.44
C LEU A 7 -9.98 -7.72 8.94
N GLU A 8 -10.34 -8.66 9.82
CA GLU A 8 -11.66 -8.99 10.37
C GLU A 8 -12.19 -7.98 11.41
N ALA A 9 -11.67 -6.75 11.52
CA ALA A 9 -11.96 -5.94 12.72
C ALA A 9 -12.25 -4.42 12.59
N ASP A 10 -12.21 -3.75 11.44
CA ASP A 10 -12.41 -2.26 11.44
C ASP A 10 -13.45 -1.72 10.44
N LYS A 11 -14.44 -2.55 10.11
CA LYS A 11 -15.76 -2.11 9.62
C LYS A 11 -16.89 -2.34 10.62
N ALA A 12 -16.62 -2.87 11.82
CA ALA A 12 -17.65 -3.25 12.78
C ALA A 12 -17.71 -2.26 13.95
N GLY A 13 -18.58 -1.25 13.83
CA GLY A 13 -18.98 -0.38 14.94
C GLY A 13 -19.89 -1.10 15.94
N TRP A 14 -19.33 -1.95 16.80
CA TRP A 14 -20.06 -2.58 17.91
C TRP A 14 -19.40 -2.30 19.26
N LYS A 15 -20.24 -1.87 20.21
CA LYS A 15 -19.93 -1.59 21.62
C LYS A 15 -19.16 -2.75 22.25
N LEU A 16 -17.99 -2.46 22.82
CA LEU A 16 -17.21 -3.41 23.60
C LEU A 16 -17.40 -3.13 25.10
N ASP A 17 -17.89 -4.11 25.85
CA ASP A 17 -17.68 -4.19 27.29
C ASP A 17 -16.89 -5.46 27.65
N GLN A 18 -15.96 -5.26 28.58
CA GLN A 18 -15.02 -6.14 29.31
C GLN A 18 -14.90 -7.60 28.83
N THR A 19 -13.72 -8.10 28.40
CA THR A 19 -12.53 -8.28 29.26
C THR A 19 -11.26 -8.63 28.43
N ASN A 20 -10.39 -7.64 28.25
CA ASN A 20 -8.92 -7.67 28.39
C ASN A 20 -7.96 -8.70 27.72
N VAL A 21 -8.29 -9.43 26.64
CA VAL A 21 -7.26 -10.20 25.89
C VAL A 21 -7.00 -9.71 24.46
N GLN A 22 -7.97 -9.05 23.81
CA GLN A 22 -7.80 -8.63 22.41
C GLN A 22 -6.98 -7.33 22.20
N ARG A 23 -6.85 -6.47 23.22
CA ARG A 23 -6.10 -5.20 23.06
C ARG A 23 -4.60 -5.40 22.86
N GLY A 24 -4.02 -6.47 23.42
CA GLY A 24 -2.60 -6.78 23.22
C GLY A 24 -2.30 -7.23 21.79
N ILE A 25 -3.17 -8.06 21.21
CA ILE A 25 -3.03 -8.58 19.85
C ILE A 25 -3.28 -7.48 18.81
N ALA A 26 -4.32 -6.65 19.00
CA ALA A 26 -4.63 -5.55 18.09
C ALA A 26 -3.55 -4.46 18.08
N ALA A 27 -2.96 -4.13 19.23
CA ALA A 27 -1.85 -3.17 19.31
C ALA A 27 -0.57 -3.72 18.68
N ALA A 28 -0.28 -5.02 18.88
CA ALA A 28 0.85 -5.69 18.26
C ALA A 28 0.70 -5.81 16.74
N GLN A 29 -0.50 -6.12 16.24
CA GLN A 29 -0.79 -6.20 14.81
C GLN A 29 -0.74 -4.83 14.14
N ARG A 30 -1.31 -3.78 14.75
CA ARG A 30 -1.18 -2.40 14.24
C ARG A 30 0.28 -1.94 14.20
N ARG A 31 1.06 -2.21 15.26
CA ARG A 31 2.49 -1.93 15.26
C ARG A 31 3.22 -2.69 14.16
N ASN A 32 2.94 -3.98 13.96
CA ASN A 32 3.57 -4.75 12.89
C ASN A 32 3.22 -4.19 11.50
N THR A 33 1.96 -3.83 11.25
CA THR A 33 1.55 -3.24 9.97
C THR A 33 2.25 -1.91 9.73
N LEU A 34 2.31 -1.03 10.75
CA LEU A 34 3.01 0.25 10.63
C LEU A 34 4.52 0.08 10.46
N VAL A 35 5.15 -0.85 11.18
CA VAL A 35 6.59 -1.13 11.03
C VAL A 35 6.91 -1.72 9.66
N VAL A 36 6.05 -2.57 9.10
CA VAL A 36 6.23 -3.10 7.73
C VAL A 36 6.02 -2.01 6.68
N VAL A 37 5.02 -1.14 6.86
CA VAL A 37 4.79 0.01 5.98
C VAL A 37 5.94 1.01 6.07
N GLU A 38 6.38 1.37 7.26
CA GLU A 38 7.51 2.28 7.49
C GLU A 38 8.82 1.70 6.95
N SER A 39 9.08 0.41 7.16
CA SER A 39 10.27 -0.26 6.60
C SER A 39 10.21 -0.34 5.07
N ALA A 40 9.03 -0.59 4.49
CA ALA A 40 8.89 -0.61 3.04
C ALA A 40 9.00 0.80 2.44
N LEU A 41 8.58 1.84 3.17
CA LEU A 41 8.71 3.24 2.76
C LEU A 41 10.09 3.84 3.05
N SER A 42 10.87 3.30 3.99
CA SER A 42 12.23 3.79 4.30
C SER A 42 13.25 3.40 3.24
N ASP A 43 12.99 2.30 2.51
CA ASP A 43 13.92 1.73 1.54
C ASP A 43 13.62 2.13 0.09
N ILE A 44 12.54 2.89 -0.14
CA ILE A 44 12.18 3.36 -1.48
C ILE A 44 12.93 4.64 -1.84
N SER A 45 13.30 4.77 -3.11
CA SER A 45 13.92 6.00 -3.60
C SER A 45 12.88 7.12 -3.73
N ASP A 46 13.33 8.38 -3.79
CA ASP A 46 12.44 9.53 -4.05
C ASP A 46 11.56 9.33 -5.30
N ARG A 47 12.11 8.63 -6.31
CA ARG A 47 11.38 8.31 -7.56
C ARG A 47 10.32 7.24 -7.39
N ASP A 48 10.56 6.28 -6.50
CA ASP A 48 9.55 5.28 -6.14
C ASP A 48 8.43 5.96 -5.33
N ARG A 49 8.76 6.92 -4.46
CA ARG A 49 7.77 7.75 -3.74
C ARG A 49 6.92 8.58 -4.70
N GLU A 50 7.54 9.29 -5.65
CA GLU A 50 6.83 10.03 -6.71
C GLU A 50 5.85 9.13 -7.48
N PHE A 51 6.22 7.86 -7.73
CA PHE A 51 5.35 6.88 -8.38
C PHE A 51 4.13 6.54 -7.53
N LEU A 52 4.34 6.29 -6.23
CA LEU A 52 3.25 6.01 -5.29
C LEU A 52 2.33 7.23 -5.11
N ASP A 53 2.88 8.44 -5.07
CA ASP A 53 2.08 9.67 -4.96
C ASP A 53 1.24 9.89 -6.24
N ALA A 54 1.82 9.65 -7.42
CA ALA A 54 1.10 9.72 -8.70
C ALA A 54 -0.01 8.64 -8.82
N MET A 55 0.20 7.46 -8.23
CA MET A 55 -0.87 6.46 -8.05
C MET A 55 -1.93 6.99 -7.09
N ALA A 56 -1.51 7.51 -5.93
CA ALA A 56 -2.40 7.99 -4.89
C ALA A 56 -3.31 9.12 -5.39
N ALA A 57 -2.84 9.98 -6.29
CA ALA A 57 -3.65 11.04 -6.90
C ALA A 57 -4.83 10.53 -7.75
N GLN A 58 -4.81 9.26 -8.18
CA GLN A 58 -5.89 8.63 -8.95
C GLN A 58 -6.80 7.83 -8.03
N ASP A 59 -8.05 7.59 -8.42
CA ASP A 59 -8.93 6.66 -7.71
C ASP A 59 -8.92 5.28 -8.38
N GLY A 60 -8.70 4.23 -7.58
CA GLY A 60 -8.64 2.85 -8.06
C GLY A 60 -7.36 2.50 -8.84
N PRO A 61 -7.37 1.37 -9.58
CA PRO A 61 -6.21 0.87 -10.31
C PRO A 61 -5.67 1.88 -11.32
N SER A 62 -4.38 2.19 -11.23
CA SER A 62 -3.71 3.18 -12.06
C SER A 62 -2.99 2.49 -13.23
N ALA A 63 -3.11 3.04 -14.44
CA ALA A 63 -2.35 2.53 -15.58
C ALA A 63 -0.88 2.97 -15.48
N ALA A 64 0.07 2.04 -15.56
CA ALA A 64 1.50 2.35 -15.47
C ALA A 64 1.94 3.38 -16.52
N GLY A 65 1.37 3.31 -17.73
CA GLY A 65 1.63 4.31 -18.78
C GLY A 65 1.15 5.73 -18.42
N GLN A 66 0.01 5.86 -17.73
CA GLN A 66 -0.50 7.16 -17.28
C GLN A 66 0.38 7.74 -16.17
N ILE A 67 0.83 6.90 -15.22
CA ILE A 67 1.79 7.30 -14.18
C ILE A 67 3.08 7.80 -14.85
N GLY A 68 3.58 7.08 -15.86
CA GLY A 68 4.74 7.50 -16.64
C GLY A 68 4.61 8.87 -17.29
N ALA A 69 3.42 9.18 -17.82
CA ALA A 69 3.13 10.50 -18.40
C ALA A 69 3.14 11.60 -17.35
N ILE A 70 2.57 11.36 -16.16
CA ILE A 70 2.58 12.31 -15.02
C ILE A 70 4.03 12.60 -14.59
N LEU A 71 4.83 11.54 -14.45
CA LEU A 71 6.23 11.63 -14.03
C LEU A 71 7.19 12.07 -15.14
N LYS A 72 6.69 12.27 -16.38
CA LYS A 72 7.50 12.52 -17.59
C LYS A 72 8.65 11.51 -17.75
N ALA A 73 8.39 10.26 -17.38
CA ALA A 73 9.37 9.16 -17.38
C ALA A 73 9.21 8.27 -18.62
N LYS A 74 10.32 7.73 -19.13
CA LYS A 74 10.30 6.78 -20.25
C LYS A 74 9.67 5.44 -19.83
N PRO A 75 8.99 4.69 -20.72
CA PRO A 75 8.33 3.43 -20.38
C PRO A 75 9.22 2.38 -19.69
N ASN A 76 10.50 2.28 -20.07
CA ASN A 76 11.45 1.37 -19.43
C ASN A 76 11.76 1.77 -17.98
N VAL A 77 11.80 3.07 -17.70
CA VAL A 77 12.02 3.61 -16.35
C VAL A 77 10.80 3.34 -15.47
N VAL A 78 9.61 3.59 -16.00
CA VAL A 78 8.32 3.28 -15.34
C VAL A 78 8.23 1.79 -15.00
N SER A 79 8.62 0.92 -15.92
CA SER A 79 8.62 -0.53 -15.71
C SER A 79 9.58 -0.96 -14.60
N LYS A 80 10.74 -0.30 -14.48
CA LYS A 80 11.70 -0.55 -13.40
C LYS A 80 11.12 -0.20 -12.03
N TYR A 81 10.50 0.98 -11.89
CA TYR A 81 9.86 1.39 -10.63
C TYR A 81 8.69 0.49 -10.28
N ARG A 82 7.85 0.16 -11.26
CA ARG A 82 6.76 -0.81 -11.08
C ARG A 82 7.27 -2.13 -10.50
N ASN A 83 8.30 -2.72 -11.09
CA ASN A 83 8.81 -4.01 -10.63
C ASN A 83 9.40 -3.91 -9.21
N ARG A 84 10.20 -2.87 -8.92
CA ARG A 84 10.72 -2.65 -7.56
C ARG A 84 9.61 -2.52 -6.51
N LEU A 85 8.55 -1.78 -6.82
CA LEU A 85 7.43 -1.59 -5.91
C LEU A 85 6.58 -2.86 -5.72
N ILE A 86 6.51 -3.72 -6.75
CA ILE A 86 5.90 -5.05 -6.65
C ILE A 86 6.77 -5.96 -5.78
N ASP A 87 8.08 -5.98 -6.01
CA ASP A 87 9.04 -6.79 -5.24
C ASP A 87 9.07 -6.36 -3.77
N ALA A 88 8.88 -5.07 -3.50
CA ALA A 88 8.71 -4.51 -2.15
C ALA A 88 7.33 -4.77 -1.52
N GLY A 89 6.37 -5.34 -2.26
CA GLY A 89 5.02 -5.61 -1.78
C GLY A 89 4.16 -4.37 -1.53
N LEU A 90 4.54 -3.21 -2.11
CA LEU A 90 3.80 -1.95 -1.96
C LEU A 90 2.65 -1.84 -2.96
N ILE A 91 2.83 -2.39 -4.16
CA ILE A 91 1.83 -2.41 -5.23
C ILE A 91 1.68 -3.81 -5.81
N GLU A 92 0.56 -4.07 -6.46
CA GLU A 92 0.26 -5.32 -7.15
C GLU A 92 -0.34 -5.10 -8.54
N SER A 93 -0.34 -6.14 -9.36
CA SER A 93 -0.90 -6.09 -10.72
C SER A 93 -2.42 -6.15 -10.69
N ALA A 94 -3.08 -5.13 -11.24
CA ALA A 94 -4.54 -4.96 -11.20
C ALA A 94 -5.19 -5.08 -12.59
N GLY A 95 -4.61 -5.90 -13.47
CA GLY A 95 -5.02 -6.10 -14.86
C GLY A 95 -3.98 -5.63 -15.88
N TYR A 96 -4.33 -5.70 -17.18
CA TYR A 96 -3.39 -5.41 -18.26
C TYR A 96 -2.82 -3.98 -18.17
N GLY A 97 -1.53 -3.88 -17.84
CA GLY A 97 -0.81 -2.61 -17.68
C GLY A 97 -1.24 -1.74 -16.49
N LYS A 98 -2.05 -2.28 -15.56
CA LYS A 98 -2.56 -1.56 -14.39
C LYS A 98 -1.95 -2.07 -13.09
N VAL A 99 -1.85 -1.18 -12.12
CA VAL A 99 -1.35 -1.47 -10.77
C VAL A 99 -2.26 -0.84 -9.73
N ASP A 100 -2.38 -1.49 -8.58
CA ASP A 100 -3.05 -0.92 -7.39
C ASP A 100 -2.17 -1.14 -6.16
N PHE A 101 -2.49 -0.45 -5.06
CA PHE A 101 -1.78 -0.65 -3.80
C PHE A 101 -2.09 -2.03 -3.24
N ALA A 102 -1.05 -2.79 -2.93
CA ALA A 102 -1.19 -4.09 -2.28
C ALA A 102 -1.59 -3.95 -0.80
N ILE A 103 -1.38 -2.78 -0.22
CA ILE A 103 -1.68 -2.45 1.18
C ILE A 103 -2.97 -1.62 1.23
N PRO A 104 -4.06 -2.17 1.79
CA PRO A 104 -5.30 -1.42 1.98
C PRO A 104 -5.06 -0.17 2.84
N GLY A 105 -5.60 0.97 2.42
CA GLY A 105 -5.46 2.24 3.14
C GLY A 105 -4.18 3.03 2.86
N LEU A 106 -3.16 2.44 2.23
CA LEU A 106 -1.92 3.14 1.87
C LEU A 106 -2.19 4.33 0.92
N ARG A 107 -3.14 4.16 -0.01
CA ARG A 107 -3.62 5.25 -0.87
C ARG A 107 -4.11 6.47 -0.09
N ARG A 108 -4.83 6.25 1.02
CA ARG A 108 -5.34 7.35 1.86
C ARG A 108 -4.20 7.98 2.65
N TYR A 109 -3.34 7.14 3.22
CA TYR A 109 -2.18 7.60 3.99
C TYR A 109 -1.25 8.50 3.17
N LEU A 110 -1.02 8.19 1.89
CA LEU A 110 -0.19 9.03 1.00
C LEU A 110 -0.83 10.35 0.58
N ARG A 111 -2.15 10.52 0.80
CA ARG A 111 -2.89 11.76 0.50
C ARG A 111 -2.96 12.72 1.69
N GLU A 112 -2.70 12.23 2.90
CA GLU A 112 -2.64 13.03 4.13
C GLU A 112 -1.27 13.71 4.26
#